data_AF-A0A6G2PS11-F1
#
_entry.id   AF-A0A6G2PS11-F1
#
_cell.length_a   1.000
_cell.length_b   1.000
_cell.length_c   1.000
_cell.angle_alpha   90.00
_cell.angle_beta   90.00
_cell.angle_gamma   90.00
#
_symmetry.space_group_name_H-M   'P 1'
#
loop_
_entity.id
_entity.type
_entity.pdbx_description
1 polymer ?
#
loop_
_entity_poly.entity_id
_entity_poly.type
_entity_poly.pdbx_seq_one_letter_code
_entity_poly.pdbx_strand_id
1 'polypeptide(L)'
;EDVPELGTPLNPAAYDYTGAVLWNAHAGQLWARFTTYLRRALAEHLGMTQKALNSALRVSFAKVAEYQKRGLVHFHAVIRFDGPDGHTSSPPRWATFDALKVAVGLAVDRARLTVVSDAVGEHVIAWGDRFKVDPITALGDGELTDAKVAGYVAKYATKNAEGAGTVDRTLICRPCAGRGYLRGNAPLAVGCTHCHGTGQAEPIKDLPLQRHVRQMIRTAWALGHLPEFAHLKLWKWAHMLGFRGHFSTKSRAYSTTLGALRDVRRAWRLAQAEAARERAGHPTTDETTLVTASSWTYLASGYRPGEELLAAQVRHDIAHTKRLKQEGLLAA
;
A
#
# COMPACT_ATOMS: atom_id res chain seq x y z
N GLU A 1 10.16 -21.64 -15.05
CA GLU A 1 9.83 -20.76 -13.91
C GLU A 1 8.66 -19.79 -14.16
N ASP A 2 8.17 -19.62 -15.40
CA ASP A 2 6.92 -18.91 -15.70
C ASP A 2 5.89 -19.84 -16.35
N VAL A 3 5.19 -20.63 -15.51
CA VAL A 3 3.98 -21.32 -15.97
C VAL A 3 2.81 -20.34 -15.82
N PRO A 4 2.03 -20.03 -16.87
CA PRO A 4 0.94 -19.05 -16.82
C PRO A 4 -0.13 -19.33 -15.75
N GLU A 5 -0.19 -20.58 -15.28
CA GLU A 5 -1.10 -21.06 -14.24
C GLU A 5 -0.68 -20.60 -12.83
N LEU A 6 0.61 -20.32 -12.60
CA LEU A 6 1.15 -19.87 -11.31
C LEU A 6 0.66 -18.45 -11.01
N GLY A 7 -0.18 -18.33 -9.97
CA GLY A 7 -0.84 -17.06 -9.62
C GLY A 7 -2.30 -17.01 -10.02
N THR A 8 -2.82 -18.02 -10.71
CA THR A 8 -4.25 -18.17 -10.95
C THR A 8 -4.90 -19.11 -9.92
N PRO A 9 -6.21 -18.96 -9.65
CA PRO A 9 -6.96 -19.96 -8.90
C PRO A 9 -7.16 -21.22 -9.75
N LEU A 10 -7.04 -22.40 -9.11
CA LEU A 10 -7.25 -23.70 -9.78
C LEU A 10 -8.64 -23.80 -10.42
N ASN A 11 -9.66 -23.26 -9.74
CA ASN A 11 -10.98 -23.07 -10.30
C ASN A 11 -11.36 -21.58 -10.19
N PRO A 12 -11.26 -20.81 -11.29
CA PRO A 12 -11.67 -19.41 -11.30
C PRO A 12 -13.15 -19.17 -11.01
N ALA A 13 -14.05 -20.12 -11.28
CA ALA A 13 -15.48 -19.94 -11.02
C ALA A 13 -15.83 -20.04 -9.53
N ALA A 14 -15.04 -20.80 -8.76
CA ALA A 14 -15.20 -20.95 -7.32
C ALA A 14 -14.31 -19.99 -6.50
N TYR A 15 -13.51 -19.17 -7.15
CA TYR A 15 -12.62 -18.24 -6.45
C TYR A 15 -13.40 -17.02 -5.95
N ASP A 16 -13.26 -16.73 -4.67
CA ASP A 16 -13.87 -15.56 -4.04
C ASP A 16 -13.11 -14.27 -4.40
N TYR A 17 -13.41 -13.72 -5.58
CA TYR A 17 -12.87 -12.43 -6.02
C TYR A 17 -13.34 -11.26 -5.16
N THR A 18 -14.56 -11.34 -4.61
CA THR A 18 -15.13 -10.28 -3.78
C THR A 18 -14.35 -10.17 -2.47
N GLY A 19 -14.21 -11.27 -1.74
CA GLY A 19 -13.39 -11.34 -0.54
C GLY A 19 -11.93 -10.99 -0.81
N ALA A 20 -11.36 -11.40 -1.96
CA ALA A 20 -9.99 -11.03 -2.34
C ALA A 20 -9.79 -9.50 -2.51
N VAL A 21 -10.73 -8.82 -3.17
CA VAL A 21 -10.67 -7.37 -3.34
C VAL A 21 -10.95 -6.64 -2.02
N LEU A 22 -11.93 -7.10 -1.25
CA LEU A 22 -12.23 -6.53 0.08
C LEU A 22 -11.05 -6.73 1.03
N TRP A 23 -10.36 -7.87 0.99
CA TRP A 23 -9.11 -8.11 1.70
C TRP A 23 -8.08 -7.02 1.38
N ASN A 24 -7.79 -6.80 0.10
CA ASN A 24 -6.84 -5.78 -0.33
C ASN A 24 -7.27 -4.36 0.10
N ALA A 25 -8.55 -4.04 -0.02
CA ALA A 25 -9.11 -2.73 0.36
C ALA A 25 -8.97 -2.44 1.86
N HIS A 26 -9.12 -3.47 2.69
CA HIS A 26 -9.10 -3.38 4.15
C HIS A 26 -7.76 -3.79 4.79
N ALA A 27 -6.76 -4.25 4.02
CA ALA A 27 -5.45 -4.66 4.53
C ALA A 27 -4.77 -3.60 5.41
N GLY A 28 -4.94 -2.31 5.07
CA GLY A 28 -4.45 -1.20 5.90
C GLY A 28 -5.16 -1.07 7.25
N GLN A 29 -6.49 -1.26 7.28
CA GLN A 29 -7.28 -1.24 8.52
C GLN A 29 -6.97 -2.47 9.37
N LEU A 30 -6.80 -3.63 8.74
CA LEU A 30 -6.43 -4.87 9.42
C LEU A 30 -5.05 -4.76 10.09
N TRP A 31 -4.09 -4.15 9.40
CA TRP A 31 -2.79 -3.82 10.00
C TRP A 31 -2.93 -2.88 11.22
N ALA A 32 -3.79 -1.87 11.14
CA ALA A 32 -4.03 -0.98 12.27
C ALA A 32 -4.59 -1.75 13.49
N ARG A 33 -5.53 -2.68 13.27
CA ARG A 33 -6.03 -3.59 14.31
C ARG A 33 -4.94 -4.50 14.85
N PHE A 34 -4.13 -5.10 13.98
CA PHE A 34 -2.98 -5.92 14.38
C PHE A 34 -2.06 -5.14 15.33
N THR A 35 -1.64 -3.92 14.99
CA THR A 35 -0.76 -3.13 15.87
C THR A 35 -1.42 -2.74 17.20
N THR A 36 -2.74 -2.60 17.23
CA THR A 36 -3.50 -2.35 18.46
C THR A 36 -3.51 -3.59 19.35
N TYR A 37 -3.85 -4.75 18.78
CA TYR A 37 -3.88 -6.01 19.52
C TYR A 37 -2.50 -6.49 19.93
N LEU A 38 -1.45 -6.19 19.16
CA LEU A 38 -0.07 -6.51 19.52
C LEU A 38 0.30 -5.87 20.87
N ARG A 39 0.01 -4.57 21.06
CA ARG A 39 0.30 -3.88 22.33
C ARG A 39 -0.53 -4.40 23.49
N ARG A 40 -1.80 -4.75 23.21
CA ARG A 40 -2.71 -5.33 24.21
C ARG A 40 -2.24 -6.72 24.65
N ALA A 41 -1.93 -7.58 23.69
CA ALA A 41 -1.46 -8.94 23.92
C ALA A 41 -0.10 -8.95 24.63
N LEU A 42 0.80 -8.02 24.32
CA LEU A 42 2.05 -7.84 25.05
C LEU A 42 1.81 -7.47 26.51
N ALA A 43 0.97 -6.46 26.77
CA ALA A 43 0.67 -6.02 28.12
C ALA A 43 0.03 -7.15 28.94
N GLU A 44 -0.93 -7.88 28.35
CA GLU A 44 -1.58 -9.05 28.93
C GLU A 44 -0.58 -10.17 29.24
N HIS A 45 0.26 -10.56 28.27
CA HIS A 45 1.24 -11.63 28.42
C HIS A 45 2.29 -11.32 29.51
N LEU A 46 2.62 -10.04 29.69
CA LEU A 46 3.59 -9.57 30.67
C LEU A 46 2.95 -9.16 32.01
N GLY A 47 1.65 -9.36 32.19
CA GLY A 47 0.95 -9.06 33.45
C GLY A 47 0.94 -7.57 33.81
N MET A 48 0.97 -6.67 32.82
CA MET A 48 1.05 -5.22 33.04
C MET A 48 -0.05 -4.45 32.33
N THR A 49 -0.30 -3.22 32.77
CA THR A 49 -1.20 -2.31 32.03
C THR A 49 -0.55 -1.81 30.75
N GLN A 50 -1.35 -1.47 29.73
CA GLN A 50 -0.81 -0.84 28.51
C GLN A 50 -0.08 0.49 28.79
N LYS A 51 -0.52 1.22 29.83
CA LYS A 51 0.16 2.45 30.27
C LYS A 51 1.56 2.13 30.79
N ALA A 52 1.69 1.13 31.68
CA ALA A 52 2.99 0.68 32.20
C ALA A 52 3.90 0.17 31.07
N LEU A 53 3.37 -0.62 30.14
CA LEU A 53 4.12 -1.10 28.97
C LEU A 53 4.68 0.06 28.14
N ASN A 54 3.84 1.03 27.79
CA ASN A 54 4.25 2.19 26.98
C ASN A 54 5.23 3.13 27.70
N SER A 55 5.22 3.13 29.05
CA SER A 55 6.22 3.85 29.85
C SER A 55 7.55 3.12 29.95
N ALA A 56 7.56 1.78 29.81
CA ALA A 56 8.76 0.97 29.96
C ALA A 56 9.48 0.69 28.64
N LEU A 57 8.75 0.60 27.51
CA LEU A 57 9.33 0.35 26.20
C LEU A 57 8.48 0.93 25.08
N ARG A 58 9.04 0.97 23.87
CA ARG A 58 8.32 1.26 22.63
C ARG A 58 8.32 0.05 21.70
N VAL A 59 7.15 -0.23 21.14
CA VAL A 59 7.01 -1.23 20.05
C VAL A 59 7.11 -0.50 18.72
N SER A 60 8.27 -0.63 18.09
CA SER A 60 8.61 -0.02 16.81
C SER A 60 8.42 -1.00 15.67
N PHE A 61 7.99 -0.52 14.50
CA PHE A 61 7.85 -1.38 13.33
C PHE A 61 8.19 -0.64 12.03
N ALA A 62 8.69 -1.41 11.07
CA ALA A 62 8.65 -1.07 9.65
C ALA A 62 7.92 -2.20 8.93
N LYS A 63 6.99 -1.85 8.04
CA LYS A 63 6.24 -2.84 7.25
C LYS A 63 6.25 -2.52 5.78
N VAL A 64 6.15 -3.56 4.98
CA VAL A 64 6.12 -3.53 3.52
C VAL A 64 4.97 -4.39 3.04
N ALA A 65 4.17 -3.83 2.14
CA ALA A 65 3.15 -4.56 1.39
C ALA A 65 3.78 -5.14 0.13
N GLU A 66 3.43 -6.38 -0.18
CA GLU A 66 3.84 -7.06 -1.40
C GLU A 66 2.67 -7.84 -1.96
N TYR A 67 2.57 -7.96 -3.28
CA TYR A 67 1.60 -8.86 -3.88
C TYR A 67 2.11 -10.29 -3.96
N GLN A 68 1.26 -11.22 -3.56
CA GLN A 68 1.37 -12.61 -4.00
C GLN A 68 1.11 -12.69 -5.50
N LYS A 69 1.58 -13.76 -6.17
CA LYS A 69 1.28 -13.99 -7.59
C LYS A 69 -0.24 -13.98 -7.90
N ARG A 70 -1.08 -14.30 -6.91
CA ARG A 70 -2.55 -14.27 -6.98
C ARG A 70 -3.18 -12.91 -6.66
N GLY A 71 -2.39 -11.84 -6.61
CA GLY A 71 -2.91 -10.47 -6.45
C GLY A 71 -3.41 -10.11 -5.04
N LEU A 72 -3.28 -10.98 -4.04
CA LEU A 72 -3.50 -10.63 -2.64
C LEU A 72 -2.27 -9.95 -2.04
N VAL A 73 -2.50 -8.87 -1.31
CA VAL A 73 -1.45 -8.22 -0.53
C VAL A 73 -1.10 -9.06 0.70
N HIS A 74 0.19 -9.25 0.93
CA HIS A 74 0.76 -9.75 2.17
C HIS A 74 1.74 -8.73 2.75
N PHE A 75 1.98 -8.80 4.06
CA PHE A 75 2.91 -7.89 4.72
C PHE A 75 4.16 -8.61 5.20
N HIS A 76 5.31 -8.00 4.93
CA HIS A 76 6.55 -8.23 5.66
C HIS A 76 6.70 -7.13 6.70
N ALA A 77 6.99 -7.50 7.93
CA ALA A 77 7.17 -6.52 9.01
C ALA A 77 8.39 -6.87 9.86
N VAL A 78 9.20 -5.85 10.14
CA VAL A 78 10.20 -5.91 11.20
C VAL A 78 9.61 -5.19 12.40
N ILE A 79 9.54 -5.90 13.52
CA ILE A 79 9.03 -5.39 14.79
C ILE A 79 10.16 -5.47 15.81
N ARG A 80 10.37 -4.39 16.56
CA ARG A 80 11.46 -4.26 17.53
C ARG A 80 10.95 -3.65 18.84
N PHE A 81 11.50 -4.11 19.95
CA PHE A 81 11.41 -3.38 21.22
C PHE A 81 12.54 -2.37 21.31
N ASP A 82 12.17 -1.11 21.50
CA ASP A 82 13.06 -0.03 21.87
C ASP A 82 12.84 0.31 23.34
N GLY A 83 13.81 0.91 24.02
CA GLY A 83 13.59 1.49 25.33
C GLY A 83 12.62 2.69 25.30
N PRO A 84 12.30 3.27 26.46
CA PRO A 84 11.26 4.29 26.60
C PRO A 84 11.55 5.57 25.81
N ASP A 85 12.83 5.90 25.63
CA ASP A 85 13.31 7.06 24.88
C ASP A 85 13.45 6.78 23.37
N GLY A 86 13.24 5.53 22.95
CA GLY A 86 13.31 5.09 21.56
C GLY A 86 14.55 4.27 21.25
N HIS A 87 14.90 4.20 19.97
CA HIS A 87 15.86 3.25 19.40
C HIS A 87 17.29 3.31 19.97
N THR A 88 17.69 4.42 20.59
CA THR A 88 19.00 4.59 21.23
C THR A 88 19.03 4.05 22.67
N SER A 89 17.86 3.75 23.24
CA SER A 89 17.72 3.19 24.58
C SER A 89 17.43 1.70 24.50
N SER A 90 18.09 0.91 25.35
CA SER A 90 17.87 -0.54 25.39
C SER A 90 16.49 -0.87 25.97
N PRO A 91 15.77 -1.85 25.40
CA PRO A 91 14.53 -2.31 26.00
C PRO A 91 14.80 -3.05 27.34
N PRO A 92 13.80 -3.14 28.22
CA PRO A 92 13.91 -3.92 29.46
C PRO A 92 14.24 -5.40 29.18
N ARG A 93 14.96 -6.06 30.10
CA ARG A 93 15.38 -7.46 29.96
C ARG A 93 14.24 -8.47 29.76
N TRP A 94 13.05 -8.16 30.26
CA TRP A 94 11.86 -8.99 30.09
C TRP A 94 11.22 -8.86 28.70
N ALA A 95 11.63 -7.89 27.88
CA ALA A 95 11.12 -7.69 26.53
C ALA A 95 11.79 -8.66 25.54
N THR A 96 11.45 -9.94 25.66
CA THR A 96 12.09 -11.03 24.91
C THR A 96 11.44 -11.29 23.56
N PHE A 97 12.16 -11.97 22.67
CA PHE A 97 11.60 -12.45 21.40
C PHE A 97 10.39 -13.37 21.62
N ASP A 98 10.41 -14.23 22.65
CA ASP A 98 9.30 -15.13 22.95
C ASP A 98 8.03 -14.37 23.34
N ALA A 99 8.16 -13.33 24.18
CA ALA A 99 7.05 -12.45 24.52
C ALA A 99 6.47 -11.77 23.27
N LEU A 100 7.34 -11.33 22.36
CA LEU A 100 6.92 -10.76 21.08
C LEU A 100 6.20 -11.78 20.19
N LYS A 101 6.75 -12.99 20.06
CA LYS A 101 6.19 -14.06 19.24
C LYS A 101 4.80 -14.48 19.71
N VAL A 102 4.61 -14.66 21.02
CA VAL A 102 3.30 -14.96 21.62
C VAL A 102 2.30 -13.84 21.32
N ALA A 103 2.70 -12.58 21.57
CA ALA A 103 1.81 -11.45 21.34
C ALA A 103 1.47 -11.22 19.86
N VAL A 104 2.40 -11.50 18.94
CA VAL A 104 2.13 -11.48 17.49
C VAL A 104 1.09 -12.53 17.13
N GLY A 105 1.21 -13.77 17.62
CA GLY A 105 0.23 -14.82 17.37
C GLY A 105 -1.18 -14.43 17.84
N LEU A 106 -1.30 -13.91 19.06
CA LEU A 106 -2.57 -13.42 19.60
C LEU A 106 -3.12 -12.22 18.80
N ALA A 107 -2.25 -11.32 18.34
CA ALA A 107 -2.65 -10.17 17.56
C ALA A 107 -3.11 -10.54 16.15
N VAL A 108 -2.51 -11.56 15.54
CA VAL A 108 -2.94 -12.15 14.27
C VAL A 108 -4.35 -12.74 14.43
N ASP A 109 -4.57 -13.55 15.46
CA ASP A 109 -5.90 -14.17 15.66
C ASP A 109 -7.01 -13.14 15.97
N ARG A 110 -6.71 -12.15 16.81
CA ARG A 110 -7.70 -11.14 17.25
C ARG A 110 -7.97 -10.05 16.22
N ALA A 111 -7.06 -9.80 15.28
CA ALA A 111 -7.23 -8.78 14.26
C ALA A 111 -8.24 -9.24 13.20
N ARG A 112 -9.50 -8.83 13.38
CA ARG A 112 -10.61 -9.11 12.47
C ARG A 112 -11.42 -7.84 12.17
N LEU A 113 -11.97 -7.77 10.96
CA LEU A 113 -12.93 -6.76 10.50
C LEU A 113 -14.09 -7.48 9.84
N THR A 114 -15.33 -7.09 10.17
CA THR A 114 -16.51 -7.57 9.45
C THR A 114 -16.96 -6.49 8.47
N VAL A 115 -17.12 -6.87 7.21
CA VAL A 115 -17.70 -6.04 6.16
C VAL A 115 -19.06 -6.63 5.85
N VAL A 116 -20.13 -5.86 6.08
CA VAL A 116 -21.51 -6.27 5.79
C VAL A 116 -22.05 -5.37 4.70
N SER A 117 -22.70 -5.96 3.71
CA SER A 117 -23.38 -5.25 2.64
C SER A 117 -24.50 -6.10 2.07
N ASP A 118 -25.59 -5.47 1.63
CA ASP A 118 -26.71 -6.18 1.01
C ASP A 118 -26.29 -6.81 -0.33
N ALA A 119 -25.38 -6.17 -1.06
CA ALA A 119 -24.91 -6.62 -2.37
C ALA A 119 -23.96 -7.82 -2.32
N VAL A 120 -23.22 -8.01 -1.23
CA VAL A 120 -22.19 -9.05 -1.12
C VAL A 120 -22.31 -9.91 0.14
N GLY A 121 -23.27 -9.65 1.01
CA GLY A 121 -23.41 -10.33 2.30
C GLY A 121 -22.32 -9.96 3.30
N GLU A 122 -22.08 -10.85 4.25
CA GLU A 122 -21.07 -10.69 5.30
C GLU A 122 -19.73 -11.30 4.89
N HIS A 123 -18.65 -10.52 5.04
CA HIS A 123 -17.28 -10.96 4.82
C HIS A 123 -16.42 -10.63 6.04
N VAL A 124 -15.77 -11.65 6.61
CA VAL A 124 -14.80 -11.47 7.69
C VAL A 124 -13.39 -11.36 7.09
N ILE A 125 -12.79 -10.20 7.26
CA ILE A 125 -11.40 -9.91 6.86
C ILE A 125 -10.50 -10.20 8.06
N ALA A 126 -9.72 -11.27 7.98
CA ALA A 126 -8.78 -11.73 9.01
C ALA A 126 -7.51 -12.31 8.38
N TRP A 127 -6.40 -12.27 9.11
CA TRP A 127 -5.17 -12.92 8.64
C TRP A 127 -5.39 -14.42 8.45
N GLY A 128 -4.77 -14.98 7.42
CA GLY A 128 -4.74 -16.43 7.25
C GLY A 128 -3.80 -17.11 8.23
N ASP A 129 -3.91 -18.43 8.32
CA ASP A 129 -3.20 -19.25 9.31
C ASP A 129 -1.69 -19.36 9.07
N ARG A 130 -1.24 -18.99 7.86
CA ARG A 130 0.16 -19.05 7.45
C ARG A 130 0.85 -17.71 7.69
N PHE A 131 1.32 -17.50 8.92
CA PHE A 131 2.25 -16.44 9.27
C PHE A 131 3.53 -17.03 9.88
N LYS A 132 4.66 -16.32 9.72
CA LYS A 132 5.96 -16.74 10.25
C LYS A 132 6.57 -15.61 11.06
N VAL A 133 7.10 -15.94 12.24
CA VAL A 133 7.79 -15.00 13.12
C VAL A 133 9.14 -15.60 13.46
N ASP A 134 10.19 -15.03 12.90
CA ASP A 134 11.56 -15.46 13.12
C ASP A 134 12.37 -14.30 13.72
N PRO A 135 13.35 -14.58 14.59
CA PRO A 135 14.29 -13.56 15.01
C PRO A 135 15.15 -13.16 13.80
N ILE A 136 15.44 -11.87 13.69
CA ILE A 136 16.45 -11.39 12.74
C ILE A 136 17.78 -11.43 13.48
N THR A 137 18.43 -12.60 13.48
CA THR A 137 19.82 -12.72 13.92
C THR A 137 20.71 -12.09 12.84
N ALA A 138 21.71 -11.32 13.26
CA ALA A 138 22.47 -10.43 12.40
C ALA A 138 22.93 -11.08 11.07
N LEU A 139 22.86 -10.29 9.99
CA LEU A 139 23.55 -10.54 8.73
C LEU A 139 25.08 -10.43 8.98
N GLY A 140 25.69 -11.40 9.67
CA GLY A 140 27.10 -11.46 10.09
C GLY A 140 27.37 -11.00 11.54
N ASP A 141 28.59 -11.27 12.03
CA ASP A 141 29.11 -11.23 13.43
C ASP A 141 29.12 -9.86 14.15
N GLY A 142 28.12 -9.00 13.95
CA GLY A 142 28.04 -7.72 14.65
C GLY A 142 26.63 -7.15 14.72
N GLU A 143 26.41 -6.33 15.75
CA GLU A 143 25.16 -5.67 16.15
C GLU A 143 24.18 -5.39 15.00
N LEU A 144 22.88 -5.58 15.28
CA LEU A 144 21.81 -5.35 14.33
C LEU A 144 21.63 -3.84 14.09
N THR A 145 22.41 -3.28 13.18
CA THR A 145 22.29 -1.85 12.81
C THR A 145 21.00 -1.57 12.06
N ASP A 146 20.50 -0.34 12.19
CA ASP A 146 19.30 0.12 11.47
C ASP A 146 19.44 0.03 9.94
N ALA A 147 20.68 0.10 9.42
CA ALA A 147 21.00 -0.10 8.02
C ALA A 147 20.79 -1.56 7.57
N LYS A 148 21.17 -2.55 8.40
CA LYS A 148 20.92 -3.98 8.13
C LYS A 148 19.42 -4.28 8.12
N VAL A 149 18.68 -3.71 9.08
CA VAL A 149 17.22 -3.82 9.14
C VAL A 149 16.57 -3.16 7.92
N ALA A 150 17.07 -1.99 7.50
CA ALA A 150 16.63 -1.31 6.30
C ALA A 150 16.88 -2.15 5.03
N GLY A 151 18.02 -2.84 4.94
CA GLY A 151 18.32 -3.79 3.86
C GLY A 151 17.37 -4.98 3.82
N TYR A 152 17.04 -5.55 4.99
CA TYR A 152 16.06 -6.62 5.09
C TYR A 152 14.67 -6.18 4.59
N VAL A 153 14.22 -5.00 5.04
CA VAL A 153 12.95 -4.39 4.59
C VAL A 153 12.98 -4.07 3.09
N ALA A 154 14.13 -3.61 2.57
CA ALA A 154 14.30 -3.27 1.16
C ALA A 154 14.19 -4.48 0.21
N LYS A 155 14.61 -5.68 0.65
CA LYS A 155 14.48 -6.94 -0.11
C LYS A 155 13.03 -7.18 -0.57
N TYR A 156 12.07 -6.97 0.34
CA TYR A 156 10.65 -7.25 0.11
C TYR A 156 9.90 -6.07 -0.53
N ALA A 157 10.52 -4.89 -0.60
CA ALA A 157 9.87 -3.70 -1.14
C ALA A 157 9.97 -3.57 -2.67
N THR A 158 10.18 -4.70 -3.36
CA THR A 158 10.48 -4.76 -4.79
C THR A 158 9.34 -5.28 -5.65
N LYS A 159 8.34 -5.96 -5.07
CA LYS A 159 7.19 -6.49 -5.80
C LYS A 159 5.96 -5.61 -5.59
N ASN A 160 5.91 -4.57 -6.41
CA ASN A 160 4.74 -3.72 -6.60
C ASN A 160 3.66 -4.47 -7.42
N ALA A 161 2.54 -3.82 -7.68
CA ALA A 161 1.41 -4.39 -8.40
C ALA A 161 1.78 -5.00 -9.78
N GLU A 162 2.78 -4.43 -10.46
CA GLU A 162 3.35 -4.99 -11.71
C GLU A 162 3.83 -6.44 -11.56
N GLY A 163 4.36 -6.82 -10.39
CA GLY A 163 4.77 -8.20 -10.10
C GLY A 163 3.60 -9.18 -10.00
N ALA A 164 2.37 -8.69 -9.87
CA ALA A 164 1.13 -9.46 -9.99
C ALA A 164 0.54 -9.43 -11.40
N GLY A 165 1.23 -8.82 -12.37
CA GLY A 165 0.80 -8.75 -13.77
C GLY A 165 -0.36 -7.80 -14.02
N THR A 166 -0.51 -6.73 -13.21
CA THR A 166 -1.48 -5.64 -13.45
C THR A 166 -0.85 -4.46 -14.20
N VAL A 167 -1.66 -3.47 -14.54
CA VAL A 167 -1.20 -2.22 -15.18
C VAL A 167 -0.65 -1.21 -14.15
N ASP A 168 0.34 -0.43 -14.56
CA ASP A 168 1.03 0.61 -13.78
C ASP A 168 0.30 1.98 -13.79
N ARG A 169 -0.82 2.06 -14.51
CA ARG A 169 -1.62 3.28 -14.69
C ARG A 169 -3.03 3.15 -14.14
N THR A 170 -3.63 4.28 -13.77
CA THR A 170 -5.05 4.32 -13.41
C THR A 170 -5.95 4.02 -14.61
N LEU A 171 -7.04 3.31 -14.36
CA LEU A 171 -8.03 2.92 -15.38
C LEU A 171 -9.22 3.90 -15.46
N ILE A 172 -9.16 5.01 -14.71
CA ILE A 172 -10.27 5.96 -14.65
C ILE A 172 -10.28 6.91 -15.85
N CYS A 173 -11.46 7.10 -16.42
CA CYS A 173 -11.74 8.20 -17.32
C CYS A 173 -11.48 9.51 -16.56
N ARG A 174 -10.47 10.27 -17.00
CA ARG A 174 -10.05 11.52 -16.36
C ARG A 174 -11.19 12.56 -16.31
N PRO A 175 -11.94 12.82 -17.40
CA PRO A 175 -13.05 13.78 -17.39
C PRO A 175 -14.10 13.56 -16.29
N CYS A 176 -14.54 12.32 -16.07
CA CYS A 176 -15.54 12.02 -15.03
C CYS A 176 -14.92 11.51 -13.72
N ALA A 177 -13.59 11.46 -13.60
CA ALA A 177 -12.86 10.87 -12.50
C ALA A 177 -13.33 9.45 -12.12
N GLY A 178 -13.69 8.66 -13.14
CA GLY A 178 -14.14 7.28 -12.99
C GLY A 178 -15.61 7.08 -12.64
N ARG A 179 -16.42 8.13 -12.56
CA ARG A 179 -17.84 8.04 -12.14
C ARG A 179 -18.80 7.58 -13.24
N GLY A 180 -18.40 7.72 -14.50
CA GLY A 180 -19.31 7.53 -15.64
C GLY A 180 -20.20 8.72 -15.96
N TYR A 181 -20.23 9.76 -15.11
CA TYR A 181 -21.02 10.97 -15.34
C TYR A 181 -20.24 12.23 -14.93
N LEU A 182 -20.55 13.35 -15.59
CA LEU A 182 -19.99 14.65 -15.24
C LEU A 182 -20.80 15.28 -14.10
N ARG A 183 -20.12 15.94 -13.16
CA ARG A 183 -20.80 16.78 -12.17
C ARG A 183 -21.10 18.11 -12.84
N GLY A 184 -22.38 18.36 -13.16
CA GLY A 184 -22.87 19.68 -13.53
C GLY A 184 -23.72 20.28 -12.39
N ASN A 185 -24.05 21.57 -12.50
CA ASN A 185 -24.99 22.24 -11.57
C ASN A 185 -26.46 21.82 -11.77
N ALA A 186 -26.73 20.98 -12.77
CA ALA A 186 -28.07 20.47 -13.05
C ALA A 186 -28.43 19.30 -12.11
N PRO A 187 -29.71 19.14 -11.73
CA PRO A 187 -30.17 18.09 -10.82
C PRO A 187 -30.01 16.66 -11.36
N LEU A 188 -29.72 16.48 -12.65
CA LEU A 188 -29.53 15.19 -13.30
C LEU A 188 -28.06 14.99 -13.70
N ALA A 189 -27.49 13.87 -13.28
CA ALA A 189 -26.15 13.45 -13.68
C ALA A 189 -26.11 13.16 -15.18
N VAL A 190 -25.44 14.01 -15.96
CA VAL A 190 -25.24 13.79 -17.40
C VAL A 190 -24.13 12.75 -17.60
N GLY A 191 -24.45 11.68 -18.34
CA GLY A 191 -23.48 10.64 -18.72
C GLY A 191 -22.24 11.24 -19.37
N CYS A 192 -21.07 10.70 -19.05
CA CYS A 192 -19.82 11.20 -19.59
C CYS A 192 -19.69 10.81 -21.06
N THR A 193 -19.61 11.80 -21.94
CA THR A 193 -19.46 11.59 -23.39
C THR A 193 -18.11 11.00 -23.78
N HIS A 194 -17.06 11.21 -22.99
CA HIS A 194 -15.72 10.70 -23.29
C HIS A 194 -15.60 9.17 -23.09
N CYS A 195 -16.24 8.63 -22.06
CA CYS A 195 -16.22 7.19 -21.77
C CYS A 195 -17.59 6.53 -21.98
N HIS A 196 -18.55 7.26 -22.57
CA HIS A 196 -19.92 6.82 -22.79
C HIS A 196 -20.56 6.18 -21.56
N GLY A 197 -20.43 6.82 -20.40
CA GLY A 197 -21.03 6.31 -19.15
C GLY A 197 -20.20 5.28 -18.38
N THR A 198 -19.17 4.67 -18.97
CA THR A 198 -18.47 3.53 -18.35
C THR A 198 -17.57 3.91 -17.18
N GLY A 199 -17.13 5.16 -17.12
CA GLY A 199 -16.11 5.64 -16.18
C GLY A 199 -14.69 5.16 -16.50
N GLN A 200 -14.49 4.32 -17.52
CA GLN A 200 -13.21 3.71 -17.84
C GLN A 200 -12.43 4.57 -18.84
N ALA A 201 -11.11 4.68 -18.68
CA ALA A 201 -10.24 5.34 -19.68
C ALA A 201 -10.06 4.47 -20.93
N GLU A 202 -10.05 3.15 -20.74
CA GLU A 202 -10.04 2.13 -21.79
C GLU A 202 -10.86 0.94 -21.29
N PRO A 203 -11.51 0.16 -22.15
CA PRO A 203 -12.32 -0.96 -21.69
C PRO A 203 -11.47 -2.03 -20.97
N ILE A 204 -11.85 -2.41 -19.74
CA ILE A 204 -11.13 -3.42 -18.95
C ILE A 204 -11.00 -4.77 -19.69
N LYS A 205 -11.95 -5.08 -20.59
CA LYS A 205 -11.92 -6.28 -21.44
C LYS A 205 -10.78 -6.30 -22.47
N ASP A 206 -10.20 -5.15 -22.80
CA ASP A 206 -9.20 -5.01 -23.87
C ASP A 206 -7.77 -4.92 -23.32
N LEU A 207 -7.61 -4.79 -21.98
CA LEU A 207 -6.29 -4.78 -21.34
C LEU A 207 -5.49 -6.06 -21.67
N PRO A 208 -4.17 -6.02 -21.93
CA PRO A 208 -3.39 -7.23 -22.21
C PRO A 208 -2.95 -7.95 -20.92
N LEU A 209 -3.93 -8.40 -20.12
CA LEU A 209 -3.70 -9.01 -18.80
C LEU A 209 -4.20 -10.46 -18.74
N GLN A 210 -3.60 -11.25 -17.86
CA GLN A 210 -4.09 -12.57 -17.51
C GLN A 210 -5.55 -12.52 -17.03
N ARG A 211 -6.32 -13.57 -17.33
CA ARG A 211 -7.75 -13.66 -17.02
C ARG A 211 -8.05 -13.39 -15.55
N HIS A 212 -7.25 -13.97 -14.64
CA HIS A 212 -7.41 -13.81 -13.20
C HIS A 212 -7.26 -12.35 -12.74
N VAL A 213 -6.19 -11.67 -13.16
CA VAL A 213 -5.93 -10.26 -12.82
C VAL A 213 -7.04 -9.36 -13.37
N ARG A 214 -7.47 -9.60 -14.61
CA ARG A 214 -8.60 -8.87 -15.20
C ARG A 214 -9.89 -9.06 -14.40
N GLN A 215 -10.15 -10.25 -13.90
CA GLN A 215 -11.32 -10.52 -13.06
C GLN A 215 -11.24 -9.82 -11.70
N MET A 216 -10.06 -9.76 -11.07
CA MET A 216 -9.82 -8.94 -9.88
C MET A 216 -10.10 -7.44 -10.16
N ILE A 217 -9.61 -6.90 -11.28
CA ILE A 217 -9.85 -5.51 -11.71
C ILE A 217 -11.35 -5.26 -11.92
N ARG A 218 -12.05 -6.14 -12.63
CA ARG A 218 -13.50 -6.04 -12.84
C ARG A 218 -14.27 -6.04 -11.52
N THR A 219 -13.87 -6.90 -10.59
CA THR A 219 -14.50 -7.01 -9.28
C THR A 219 -14.28 -5.73 -8.47
N ALA A 220 -13.05 -5.19 -8.43
CA ALA A 220 -12.77 -3.90 -7.80
C ALA A 220 -13.53 -2.74 -8.44
N TRP A 221 -13.70 -2.76 -9.76
CA TRP A 221 -14.50 -1.77 -10.47
C TRP A 221 -15.98 -1.83 -10.08
N ALA A 222 -16.57 -3.03 -10.08
CA ALA A 222 -17.96 -3.27 -9.75
C ALA A 222 -18.26 -2.92 -8.28
N LEU A 223 -17.48 -3.45 -7.33
CA LEU A 223 -17.60 -3.11 -5.91
C LEU A 223 -17.45 -1.61 -5.68
N GLY A 224 -16.56 -0.96 -6.43
CA GLY A 224 -16.40 0.47 -6.36
C GLY A 224 -17.69 1.26 -6.64
N HIS A 225 -18.54 0.80 -7.55
CA HIS A 225 -19.76 1.52 -7.91
C HIS A 225 -20.96 1.21 -7.01
N LEU A 226 -20.80 0.31 -6.03
CA LEU A 226 -21.83 0.06 -5.03
C LEU A 226 -21.88 1.23 -4.02
N PRO A 227 -23.07 1.79 -3.72
CA PRO A 227 -23.22 2.89 -2.76
C PRO A 227 -22.60 2.59 -1.39
N GLU A 228 -22.74 1.36 -0.92
CA GLU A 228 -22.24 0.87 0.38
C GLU A 228 -20.70 0.94 0.46
N PHE A 229 -20.01 0.78 -0.68
CA PHE A 229 -18.55 0.87 -0.79
C PHE A 229 -18.04 2.17 -1.41
N ALA A 230 -18.89 3.18 -1.59
CA ALA A 230 -18.52 4.46 -2.20
C ALA A 230 -17.35 5.16 -1.48
N HIS A 231 -17.25 4.96 -0.16
CA HIS A 231 -16.16 5.50 0.67
C HIS A 231 -14.79 4.87 0.36
N LEU A 232 -14.75 3.64 -0.16
CA LEU A 232 -13.52 2.94 -0.53
C LEU A 232 -12.96 3.40 -1.88
N LYS A 233 -13.83 3.86 -2.78
CA LYS A 233 -13.49 4.33 -4.13
C LYS A 233 -12.69 3.29 -4.94
N LEU A 234 -13.09 2.02 -4.85
CA LEU A 234 -12.31 0.90 -5.40
C LEU A 234 -12.05 1.01 -6.90
N TRP A 235 -12.93 1.65 -7.67
CA TRP A 235 -12.70 1.92 -9.10
C TRP A 235 -11.41 2.73 -9.36
N LYS A 236 -11.03 3.64 -8.45
CA LYS A 236 -9.76 4.39 -8.54
C LYS A 236 -8.54 3.51 -8.32
N TRP A 237 -8.71 2.45 -7.54
CA TRP A 237 -7.68 1.51 -7.13
C TRP A 237 -7.79 0.16 -7.86
N ALA A 238 -8.61 0.08 -8.92
CA ALA A 238 -8.83 -1.18 -9.64
C ALA A 238 -7.54 -1.70 -10.27
N HIS A 239 -6.69 -0.81 -10.82
CA HIS A 239 -5.35 -1.15 -11.29
C HIS A 239 -4.44 -1.72 -10.18
N MET A 240 -4.69 -1.33 -8.93
CA MET A 240 -4.05 -1.87 -7.72
C MET A 240 -4.86 -3.01 -7.08
N LEU A 241 -5.73 -3.70 -7.83
CA LEU A 241 -6.52 -4.84 -7.33
C LEU A 241 -7.30 -4.54 -6.04
N GLY A 242 -7.70 -3.28 -5.83
CA GLY A 242 -8.41 -2.79 -4.64
C GLY A 242 -7.51 -2.31 -3.49
N PHE A 243 -6.19 -2.53 -3.54
CA PHE A 243 -5.28 -2.03 -2.50
C PHE A 243 -5.15 -0.51 -2.58
N ARG A 244 -5.45 0.14 -1.46
CA ARG A 244 -5.50 1.61 -1.30
C ARG A 244 -4.56 2.13 -0.22
N GLY A 245 -3.61 1.29 0.21
CA GLY A 245 -2.66 1.60 1.27
C GLY A 245 -1.29 2.03 0.74
N HIS A 246 -0.40 2.41 1.66
CA HIS A 246 1.00 2.61 1.35
C HIS A 246 1.73 1.26 1.34
N PHE A 247 2.55 1.02 0.31
CA PHE A 247 3.40 -0.17 0.20
C PHE A 247 4.51 -0.22 1.24
N SER A 248 4.86 0.91 1.87
CA SER A 248 5.81 0.92 2.98
C SER A 248 5.39 1.96 4.01
N THR A 249 5.39 1.56 5.27
CA THR A 249 5.12 2.45 6.41
C THR A 249 6.01 2.07 7.58
N LYS A 250 6.34 3.04 8.43
CA LYS A 250 7.10 2.83 9.66
C LYS A 250 6.43 3.52 10.85
N SER A 251 6.71 3.07 12.07
CA SER A 251 6.38 3.81 13.28
C SER A 251 7.16 5.15 13.31
N ARG A 252 6.61 6.17 13.96
CA ARG A 252 7.22 7.51 13.98
C ARG A 252 8.66 7.50 14.51
N ALA A 253 8.89 6.77 15.60
CA ALA A 253 10.18 6.64 16.28
C ALA A 253 11.10 5.57 15.67
N TYR A 254 10.75 4.99 14.51
CA TYR A 254 11.64 4.08 13.81
C TYR A 254 12.86 4.85 13.29
N SER A 255 14.04 4.36 13.64
CA SER A 255 15.33 5.03 13.49
C SER A 255 15.84 5.23 12.07
N THR A 256 15.36 4.42 11.12
CA THR A 256 15.62 4.68 9.69
C THR A 256 14.51 5.52 9.04
N THR A 257 14.86 6.25 7.98
CA THR A 257 13.93 7.03 7.17
C THR A 257 13.44 6.21 5.97
N LEU A 258 12.27 6.56 5.43
CA LEU A 258 11.81 5.97 4.16
C LEU A 258 12.75 6.32 2.99
N GLY A 259 13.51 7.43 3.08
CA GLY A 259 14.54 7.79 2.12
C GLY A 259 15.71 6.81 2.13
N ALA A 260 16.30 6.59 3.31
CA ALA A 260 17.38 5.62 3.50
C ALA A 260 16.96 4.20 3.04
N LEU A 261 15.73 3.78 3.34
CA LEU A 261 15.16 2.52 2.84
C LEU A 261 15.06 2.44 1.30
N ARG A 262 14.84 3.57 0.62
CA ARG A 262 14.80 3.64 -0.86
C ARG A 262 16.22 3.62 -1.45
N ASP A 263 17.19 4.24 -0.80
CA ASP A 263 18.57 4.26 -1.28
C ASP A 263 19.22 2.88 -1.18
N VAL A 264 19.04 2.19 -0.04
CA VAL A 264 19.47 0.79 0.12
C VAL A 264 18.81 -0.12 -0.93
N ARG A 265 17.54 0.14 -1.28
CA ARG A 265 16.86 -0.60 -2.36
C ARG A 265 17.49 -0.34 -3.73
N ARG A 266 17.86 0.92 -4.03
CA ARG A 266 18.52 1.27 -5.30
C ARG A 266 19.83 0.50 -5.43
N ALA A 267 20.65 0.51 -4.38
CA ALA A 267 21.90 -0.24 -4.35
C ALA A 267 21.69 -1.76 -4.54
N TRP A 268 20.71 -2.35 -3.84
CA TRP A 268 20.41 -3.78 -3.98
C TRP A 268 19.92 -4.15 -5.39
N ARG A 269 19.10 -3.30 -6.03
CA ARG A 269 18.65 -3.49 -7.42
C ARG A 269 19.81 -3.45 -8.41
N LEU A 270 20.76 -2.53 -8.23
CA LEU A 270 21.96 -2.43 -9.06
C LEU A 270 22.80 -3.71 -8.94
N ALA A 271 23.10 -4.16 -7.72
CA ALA A 271 23.84 -5.39 -7.48
C ALA A 271 23.14 -6.65 -8.07
N GLN A 272 21.81 -6.73 -7.98
CA GLN A 272 21.08 -7.84 -8.59
C GLN A 272 21.08 -7.79 -10.12
N ALA A 273 20.98 -6.60 -10.71
CA ALA A 273 21.06 -6.43 -12.16
C ALA A 273 22.45 -6.80 -12.69
N GLU A 274 23.50 -6.45 -11.95
CA GLU A 274 24.89 -6.84 -12.22
C GLU A 274 25.06 -8.37 -12.16
N ALA A 275 24.62 -9.01 -11.07
CA ALA A 275 24.67 -10.47 -10.95
C ALA A 275 23.80 -11.22 -11.98
N ALA A 276 22.75 -10.59 -12.50
CA ALA A 276 21.95 -11.14 -13.59
C ALA A 276 22.67 -11.01 -14.95
N ARG A 277 23.37 -9.89 -15.20
CA ARG A 277 24.22 -9.69 -16.39
C ARG A 277 25.39 -10.66 -16.44
N GLU A 278 26.05 -10.85 -15.31
CA GLU A 278 27.14 -11.82 -15.15
C GLU A 278 26.68 -13.24 -15.48
N ARG A 279 25.54 -13.68 -14.92
CA ARG A 279 24.92 -14.97 -15.24
C ARG A 279 24.52 -15.12 -16.72
N ALA A 280 24.21 -14.02 -17.39
CA ALA A 280 23.88 -13.99 -18.81
C ALA A 280 25.12 -13.87 -19.72
N GLY A 281 26.34 -13.84 -19.17
CA GLY A 281 27.58 -13.78 -19.94
C GLY A 281 27.83 -12.42 -20.61
N HIS A 282 27.18 -11.35 -20.15
CA HIS A 282 27.45 -10.00 -20.64
C HIS A 282 28.70 -9.41 -19.95
N PRO A 283 29.62 -8.78 -20.69
CA PRO A 283 30.83 -8.21 -20.12
C PRO A 283 30.51 -7.08 -19.12
N THR A 284 31.25 -7.04 -18.02
CA THR A 284 31.27 -5.91 -17.07
C THR A 284 31.88 -4.72 -17.79
N THR A 285 31.07 -3.74 -18.17
CA THR A 285 31.59 -2.48 -18.71
C THR A 285 32.07 -1.62 -17.55
N ASP A 286 33.35 -1.26 -17.54
CA ASP A 286 33.93 -0.22 -16.65
C ASP A 286 33.23 1.14 -16.82
N GLU A 287 32.48 1.31 -17.91
CA GLU A 287 31.45 2.34 -18.02
C GLU A 287 30.16 1.84 -17.37
N THR A 288 29.96 2.20 -16.10
CA THR A 288 28.63 2.22 -15.45
C THR A 288 27.73 3.24 -16.13
N THR A 289 27.32 2.95 -17.36
CA THR A 289 26.23 3.63 -18.05
C THR A 289 25.08 2.65 -18.21
N LEU A 290 24.74 1.98 -17.10
CA LEU A 290 23.33 1.75 -16.83
C LEU A 290 22.76 3.15 -16.60
N VAL A 291 22.31 3.79 -17.69
CA VAL A 291 21.42 4.97 -17.64
C VAL A 291 20.10 4.50 -17.03
N THR A 292 20.13 4.19 -15.74
CA THR A 292 19.09 4.63 -14.81
C THR A 292 19.48 6.02 -14.29
N ALA A 293 19.97 6.90 -15.18
CA ALA A 293 19.67 8.32 -15.07
C ALA A 293 18.20 8.55 -15.48
N SER A 294 17.29 7.78 -14.89
CA SER A 294 16.01 8.38 -14.52
C SER A 294 16.27 9.07 -13.19
N SER A 295 16.99 10.20 -13.23
CA SER A 295 16.63 11.30 -12.35
C SER A 295 15.19 11.62 -12.75
N TRP A 296 14.25 10.95 -12.09
CA TRP A 296 12.87 11.40 -12.08
C TRP A 296 12.89 12.70 -11.29
N THR A 297 13.30 13.77 -11.95
CA THR A 297 12.95 15.11 -11.53
C THR A 297 11.44 15.15 -11.66
N TYR A 298 10.76 15.44 -10.56
CA TYR A 298 9.36 15.80 -10.62
C TYR A 298 9.23 16.97 -11.60
N LEU A 299 8.79 16.69 -12.82
CA LEU A 299 8.75 17.66 -13.92
C LEU A 299 7.63 18.68 -13.66
N ALA A 300 6.49 18.17 -13.21
CA ALA A 300 5.43 18.83 -12.46
C ALA A 300 4.31 17.81 -12.21
N SER A 301 3.45 18.07 -11.23
CA SER A 301 2.03 17.79 -11.32
C SER A 301 1.39 19.16 -11.40
N GLY A 302 0.99 19.49 -12.62
CA GLY A 302 0.66 20.84 -13.01
C GLY A 302 -0.13 20.79 -14.29
N TYR A 303 -0.92 21.83 -14.45
CA TYR A 303 -1.75 22.09 -15.59
C TYR A 303 -0.90 22.23 -16.86
N ARG A 304 -1.38 21.71 -18.01
CA ARG A 304 -0.81 22.00 -19.34
C ARG A 304 -0.72 23.53 -19.55
N PRO A 305 0.10 24.05 -20.49
CA PRO A 305 0.24 25.50 -20.69
C PRO A 305 -1.10 26.27 -20.82
N GLY A 306 -2.12 25.68 -21.44
CA GLY A 306 -3.47 26.27 -21.51
C GLY A 306 -4.32 26.10 -20.23
N GLU A 307 -4.06 25.07 -19.44
CA GLU A 307 -4.74 24.81 -18.16
C GLU A 307 -4.13 25.67 -17.02
N GLU A 308 -2.90 26.18 -17.17
CA GLU A 308 -2.25 27.05 -16.19
C GLU A 308 -2.97 28.39 -16.06
N LEU A 309 -3.46 28.94 -17.17
CA LEU A 309 -4.31 30.13 -17.21
C LEU A 309 -5.62 29.91 -16.46
N LEU A 310 -6.27 28.76 -16.66
CA LEU A 310 -7.49 28.38 -15.94
C LEU A 310 -7.23 28.27 -14.44
N ALA A 311 -6.12 27.66 -14.06
CA ALA A 311 -5.74 27.52 -12.66
C ALA A 311 -5.34 28.85 -12.01
N ALA A 312 -4.69 29.75 -12.76
CA ALA A 312 -4.37 31.10 -12.32
C ALA A 312 -5.65 31.92 -12.11
N GLN A 313 -6.62 31.80 -13.02
CA GLN A 313 -7.93 32.43 -12.87
C GLN A 313 -8.65 31.94 -11.61
N VAL A 314 -8.73 30.62 -11.40
CA VAL A 314 -9.37 30.05 -10.20
C VAL A 314 -8.67 30.53 -8.92
N ARG A 315 -7.33 30.61 -8.91
CA ARG A 315 -6.58 31.17 -7.77
C ARG A 315 -6.89 32.64 -7.54
N HIS A 316 -6.98 33.43 -8.61
CA HIS A 316 -7.35 34.83 -8.57
C HIS A 316 -8.75 35.02 -8.00
N ASP A 317 -9.74 34.27 -8.49
CA ASP A 317 -11.13 34.34 -8.05
C ASP A 317 -11.27 33.95 -6.58
N ILE A 318 -10.57 32.91 -6.12
CA ILE A 318 -10.54 32.50 -4.71
C ILE A 318 -9.89 33.59 -3.83
N ALA A 319 -8.78 34.17 -4.27
CA ALA A 319 -8.10 35.22 -3.52
C ALA A 319 -8.94 36.50 -3.44
N HIS A 320 -9.60 36.87 -4.54
CA HIS A 320 -10.51 38.00 -4.63
C HIS A 320 -11.73 37.78 -3.72
N THR A 321 -12.35 36.60 -3.78
CA THR A 321 -13.47 36.23 -2.90
C THR A 321 -13.07 36.27 -1.42
N LYS A 322 -11.85 35.82 -1.09
CA LYS A 322 -11.33 35.89 0.28
C LYS A 322 -11.06 37.33 0.74
N ARG A 323 -10.53 38.20 -0.12
CA ARG A 323 -10.37 39.63 0.19
C ARG A 323 -11.70 40.32 0.41
N LEU A 324 -12.66 40.12 -0.49
CA LEU A 324 -14.01 40.68 -0.33
C LEU A 324 -14.68 40.21 0.97
N LYS A 325 -14.45 38.95 1.39
CA LYS A 325 -14.90 38.45 2.70
C LYS A 325 -14.16 39.07 3.89
N GLN A 326 -12.87 39.34 3.77
CA GLN A 326 -12.10 40.03 4.81
C GLN A 326 -12.44 41.52 4.92
N GLU A 327 -12.78 42.15 3.80
CA GLU A 327 -13.16 43.57 3.70
C GLU A 327 -14.67 43.81 3.97
N GLY A 328 -15.44 42.75 4.25
CA GLY A 328 -16.86 42.84 4.60
C GLY A 328 -17.82 43.16 3.44
N LEU A 329 -17.36 43.05 2.20
CA LEU A 329 -18.10 43.43 0.98
C LEU A 329 -18.95 42.29 0.38
N LEU A 330 -18.96 41.11 1.00
CA LEU A 330 -19.88 40.02 0.69
C LEU A 330 -20.67 39.65 1.96
N ALA A 331 -21.98 39.81 1.93
CA ALA A 331 -22.87 39.36 3.00
C ALA A 331 -22.73 37.84 3.19
N ALA A 332 -22.70 37.41 4.45
CA ALA A 332 -22.38 36.05 4.89
C ALA A 332 -23.30 34.96 4.32
#